data_AF-A0A8S0GPB5-F1
#
_entry.id   AF-A0A8S0GPB5-F1
#
_cell.length_a   1.000
_cell.length_b   1.000
_cell.length_c   1.000
_cell.angle_alpha   90.00
_cell.angle_beta   90.00
_cell.angle_gamma   90.00
#
_symmetry.space_group_name_H-M   'P 1'
#
loop_
_entity.id
_entity.type
_entity.pdbx_description
1 polymer ?
#
loop_
_entity_poly.entity_id
_entity_poly.type
_entity_poly.pdbx_seq_one_letter_code
_entity_poly.pdbx_strand_id
1 'polypeptide(L)'
;MAIANDPINSGRGLQLLAKAGLITLKPGVGYKATEEDIVSNPKKIKILQVEAVQLVRAYDDADLVQGYPAYIRLAKTFDAGSALLFDGLDHKEYVIQFVIQPKSKNDPRLIKFVDIYQHSPAVRDALDKAHGKLYQAGWEG
;
A
#
# COMPACT_ATOMS: atom_id res chain seq x y z
N MET A 1 -0.07 16.61 3.88
CA MET A 1 -0.17 15.28 3.25
C MET A 1 -1.41 14.58 3.78
N ALA A 2 -2.28 14.09 2.90
CA ALA A 2 -3.35 13.18 3.26
C ALA A 2 -2.84 11.72 3.25
N ILE A 3 -3.09 10.98 4.33
CA ILE A 3 -2.72 9.56 4.48
C ILE A 3 -3.90 8.74 5.01
N ALA A 4 -3.82 7.42 4.89
CA ALA A 4 -4.81 6.52 5.46
C ALA A 4 -4.84 6.65 7.01
N ASN A 5 -6.01 6.47 7.60
CA ASN A 5 -6.24 6.59 9.04
C ASN A 5 -6.13 5.26 9.81
N ASP A 6 -5.97 4.12 9.13
CA ASP A 6 -5.63 2.88 9.81
C ASP A 6 -4.14 2.82 10.18
N PRO A 7 -3.75 2.19 11.30
CA PRO A 7 -2.39 2.27 11.83
C PRO A 7 -1.29 1.82 10.87
N ILE A 8 -1.52 0.72 10.13
CA ILE A 8 -0.50 0.13 9.26
C ILE A 8 -0.27 1.02 8.05
N ASN A 9 -1.34 1.48 7.41
CA ASN A 9 -1.21 2.30 6.21
C ASN A 9 -0.86 3.76 6.51
N SER A 10 -1.25 4.29 7.67
CA SER A 10 -0.75 5.57 8.18
C SER A 10 0.78 5.51 8.30
N GLY A 11 1.31 4.47 8.95
CA GLY A 11 2.75 4.26 9.07
C GLY A 11 3.44 4.14 7.71
N ARG A 12 2.86 3.41 6.76
CA ARG A 12 3.34 3.34 5.36
C ARG A 12 3.38 4.72 4.68
N GLY A 13 2.38 5.57 4.91
CA GLY A 13 2.36 6.95 4.42
C GLY A 13 3.50 7.80 5.00
N LEU A 14 3.77 7.67 6.30
CA LEU A 14 4.89 8.35 6.95
C LEU A 14 6.25 7.83 6.45
N GLN A 15 6.38 6.52 6.25
CA GLN A 15 7.59 5.94 5.65
C GLN A 15 7.85 6.46 4.24
N LEU A 16 6.80 6.65 3.42
CA LEU A 16 6.93 7.27 2.10
C LEU A 16 7.48 8.71 2.18
N LEU A 17 6.99 9.52 3.12
CA LEU A 17 7.55 10.87 3.35
C LEU A 17 9.02 10.82 3.79
N ALA A 18 9.36 9.87 4.66
CA ALA A 18 10.74 9.69 5.12
C ALA A 18 11.66 9.24 3.97
N LYS A 19 11.20 8.31 3.12
CA LYS A 19 11.90 7.86 1.90
C LYS A 19 12.10 9.00 0.91
N ALA A 20 11.14 9.92 0.82
CA ALA A 20 11.25 11.14 0.01
C ALA A 20 12.17 12.22 0.64
N GLY A 21 12.71 12.00 1.85
CA GLY A 21 13.55 12.97 2.56
C GLY A 21 12.79 14.20 3.08
N LEU A 22 11.47 14.14 3.15
CA LEU A 22 10.62 15.26 3.57
C LEU A 22 10.46 15.36 5.08
N ILE A 23 10.55 14.22 5.76
CA ILE A 23 10.56 14.10 7.22
C ILE A 23 11.66 13.11 7.64
N THR A 24 11.96 13.07 8.94
CA THR A 24 12.77 12.00 9.54
C THR A 24 11.96 11.33 10.63
N LEU A 25 11.94 10.00 10.63
CA LEU A 25 11.28 9.18 11.66
C LEU A 25 12.31 8.65 12.67
N LYS A 26 11.86 8.36 13.90
CA LYS A 26 12.67 7.64 14.88
C LYS A 26 13.17 6.31 14.29
N PRO A 27 14.41 5.89 14.55
CA PRO A 27 14.91 4.60 14.09
C PRO A 27 14.07 3.43 14.62
N GLY A 28 13.83 2.41 13.78
CA GLY A 28 13.23 1.14 14.20
C GLY A 28 11.70 1.11 14.33
N VAL A 29 10.99 2.23 14.11
CA VAL A 29 9.51 2.26 14.22
C VAL A 29 8.80 1.48 13.11
N GLY A 30 9.42 1.36 11.94
CA GLY A 30 8.89 0.59 10.81
C GLY A 30 7.49 1.04 10.38
N TYR A 31 6.65 0.08 9.96
CA TYR A 31 5.26 0.31 9.57
C TYR A 31 4.35 0.75 10.74
N LYS A 32 4.85 0.74 11.98
CA LYS A 32 4.12 1.21 13.17
C LYS A 32 4.36 2.69 13.46
N ALA A 33 5.08 3.39 12.59
CA ALA A 33 5.34 4.82 12.73
C ALA A 33 4.05 5.61 12.94
N THR A 34 4.09 6.55 13.88
CA THR A 34 3.04 7.54 14.13
C THR A 34 3.59 8.95 13.97
N GLU A 35 2.74 9.96 14.02
CA GLU A 35 3.17 11.37 13.99
C GLU A 35 4.12 11.71 15.16
N GLU A 36 3.96 11.05 16.31
CA GLU A 36 4.85 11.21 17.47
C GLU A 36 6.27 10.69 17.24
N ASP A 37 6.48 9.92 16.17
CA ASP A 37 7.78 9.38 15.78
C ASP A 37 8.52 10.29 14.79
N ILE A 38 7.93 11.43 14.41
CA ILE A 38 8.57 12.41 13.53
C ILE A 38 9.59 13.21 14.35
N VAL A 39 10.88 13.01 14.07
CA VAL A 39 11.99 13.72 14.74
C VAL A 39 12.46 14.95 13.97
N SER A 40 12.09 15.09 12.69
CA SER A 40 12.37 16.26 11.87
C SER A 40 11.28 16.46 10.82
N ASN A 41 10.77 17.68 10.71
CA ASN A 41 9.77 18.10 9.72
C ASN A 41 10.04 19.55 9.27
N PRO A 42 11.14 19.80 8.52
CA PRO A 42 11.57 21.16 8.17
C PRO A 42 10.55 21.90 7.30
N LYS A 43 9.74 21.16 6.55
CA LYS A 43 8.67 21.70 5.70
C LYS A 43 7.35 21.93 6.44
N LYS A 44 7.29 21.60 7.74
CA LYS A 44 6.07 21.71 8.58
C LYS A 44 4.86 21.06 7.93
N ILE A 45 5.07 19.91 7.29
CA ILE A 45 4.02 19.14 6.63
C ILE A 45 2.99 18.75 7.68
N LYS A 46 1.74 19.16 7.47
CA LYS A 46 0.60 18.71 8.26
C LYS A 46 0.14 17.36 7.75
N ILE A 47 -0.07 16.42 8.67
CA ILE A 47 -0.60 15.11 8.35
C ILE A 47 -2.12 15.15 8.55
N LEU A 48 -2.86 14.69 7.55
CA LEU A 48 -4.30 14.57 7.60
C LEU A 48 -4.65 13.09 7.38
N GLN A 49 -5.19 12.46 8.41
CA GLN A 49 -5.61 11.06 8.35
C GLN A 49 -7.07 10.98 7.87
N VAL A 50 -7.31 10.19 6.83
CA VAL A 50 -8.65 9.93 6.28
C VAL A 50 -8.81 8.47 5.90
N GLU A 51 -10.05 8.01 5.71
CA GLU A 51 -10.33 6.68 5.18
C GLU A 51 -9.63 6.46 3.84
N ALA A 52 -8.99 5.30 3.65
CA ALA A 52 -8.13 5.03 2.50
C ALA A 52 -8.85 5.22 1.14
N VAL A 53 -10.14 4.87 1.08
CA VAL A 53 -10.98 5.05 -0.13
C VAL A 53 -11.30 6.51 -0.45
N GLN A 54 -11.18 7.43 0.52
CA GLN A 54 -11.41 8.86 0.33
C GLN A 54 -10.16 9.61 -0.14
N LEU A 55 -8.97 9.02 -0.05
CA LEU A 55 -7.71 9.68 -0.43
C LEU A 55 -7.70 10.18 -1.88
N VAL A 56 -8.37 9.46 -2.79
CA VAL A 56 -8.49 9.88 -4.19
C VAL A 56 -9.15 11.26 -4.31
N ARG A 57 -10.07 11.61 -3.40
CA ARG A 57 -10.76 12.91 -3.39
C ARG A 57 -9.92 14.04 -2.80
N ALA A 58 -8.92 13.71 -1.99
CA ALA A 58 -8.01 14.70 -1.42
C ALA A 58 -6.95 15.18 -2.44
N TYR A 59 -6.93 14.61 -3.65
CA TYR A 59 -5.91 14.89 -4.67
C TYR A 59 -5.83 16.37 -5.06
N ASP A 60 -6.99 17.03 -5.22
CA ASP A 60 -7.03 18.44 -5.65
C ASP A 60 -6.84 19.43 -4.49
N ASP A 61 -7.03 18.97 -3.24
CA ASP A 61 -7.05 19.84 -2.06
C ASP A 61 -5.78 19.76 -1.19
N ALA A 62 -4.96 18.72 -1.37
CA ALA A 62 -3.78 18.49 -0.56
C ALA A 62 -2.49 18.51 -1.39
N ASP A 63 -1.42 19.10 -0.84
CA ASP A 63 -0.11 19.20 -1.52
C ASP A 63 0.51 17.82 -1.83
N LEU A 64 0.19 16.81 -1.02
CA LEU A 64 0.65 15.43 -1.15
C LEU A 64 -0.46 14.49 -0.68
N VAL A 65 -0.67 13.39 -1.39
CA VAL A 65 -1.67 12.37 -1.06
C VAL A 65 -1.07 10.99 -1.20
N GLN A 66 -1.23 10.15 -0.17
CA GLN A 66 -1.01 8.71 -0.29
C GLN A 66 -2.03 8.13 -1.28
N GLY A 67 -1.54 7.42 -2.30
CA GLY A 67 -2.38 6.81 -3.33
C GLY A 67 -2.35 5.28 -3.27
N TYR A 68 -3.48 4.66 -3.59
CA TYR A 68 -3.58 3.22 -3.87
C TYR A 68 -3.93 3.03 -5.34
N PRO A 69 -3.09 2.34 -6.14
CA PRO A 69 -3.36 2.14 -7.56
C PRO A 69 -4.75 1.59 -7.86
N ALA A 70 -5.26 0.66 -7.03
CA ALA A 70 -6.58 0.08 -7.18
C ALA A 70 -7.71 1.12 -7.03
N TYR A 71 -7.64 2.00 -6.03
CA TYR A 71 -8.66 3.02 -5.81
C TYR A 71 -8.62 4.12 -6.87
N ILE A 72 -7.43 4.53 -7.30
CA ILE A 72 -7.26 5.53 -8.36
C ILE A 72 -7.82 5.01 -9.68
N ARG A 73 -7.49 3.77 -10.08
CA ARG A 73 -8.03 3.13 -11.29
C ARG A 73 -9.55 2.98 -11.23
N LEU A 74 -10.10 2.61 -10.07
CA LEU A 74 -11.55 2.47 -9.89
C LEU A 74 -12.26 3.83 -10.05
N ALA A 75 -11.68 4.88 -9.49
CA ALA A 75 -12.23 6.24 -9.53
C ALA A 75 -12.09 6.92 -10.90
N LYS A 76 -11.09 6.51 -11.71
CA LYS A 76 -10.81 7.06 -13.04
C LYS A 76 -10.58 8.58 -13.03
N THR A 77 -10.03 9.10 -11.95
CA THR A 77 -9.84 10.55 -11.73
C THR A 77 -8.51 11.05 -12.27
N PHE A 78 -7.43 10.31 -12.06
CA PHE A 78 -6.09 10.61 -12.55
C PHE A 78 -5.30 9.33 -12.83
N ASP A 79 -4.12 9.45 -13.42
CA ASP A 79 -3.29 8.31 -13.77
C ASP A 79 -2.67 7.66 -12.52
N ALA A 80 -2.99 6.40 -12.26
CA ALA A 80 -2.40 5.62 -11.17
C ALA A 80 -0.89 5.41 -11.34
N GLY A 81 -0.35 5.60 -12.55
CA GLY A 81 1.08 5.56 -12.85
C GLY A 81 1.82 6.88 -12.57
N SER A 82 1.12 7.99 -12.30
CA SER A 82 1.74 9.31 -12.15
C SER A 82 2.27 9.61 -10.74
N ALA A 83 2.56 8.59 -9.94
CA ALA A 83 3.02 8.78 -8.57
C ALA A 83 4.40 9.48 -8.54
N LEU A 84 4.56 10.43 -7.61
CA LEU A 84 5.85 11.09 -7.37
C LEU A 84 6.90 10.11 -6.79
N LEU A 85 6.43 9.14 -6.01
CA LEU A 85 7.24 8.11 -5.38
C LEU A 85 6.40 6.85 -5.18
N PHE A 86 6.97 5.70 -5.53
CA PHE A 86 6.44 4.40 -5.13
C PHE A 86 7.17 3.90 -3.89
N ASP A 87 6.45 3.24 -3.00
CA ASP A 87 7.03 2.63 -1.80
C ASP A 87 7.97 1.47 -2.15
N GLY A 88 7.67 0.76 -3.25
CA GLY A 88 8.52 -0.29 -3.79
C GLY A 88 8.36 -1.61 -3.05
N LEU A 89 9.39 -2.44 -3.09
CA LEU A 89 9.38 -3.83 -2.60
C LEU A 89 10.18 -4.03 -1.31
N ASP A 90 10.67 -2.93 -0.73
CA ASP A 90 11.53 -2.94 0.45
C ASP A 90 10.77 -3.45 1.70
N HIS A 91 9.44 -3.45 1.64
CA HIS A 91 8.54 -3.75 2.75
C HIS A 91 7.68 -4.99 2.47
N LYS A 92 8.24 -6.17 2.74
CA LYS A 92 7.54 -7.46 2.55
C LYS A 92 6.29 -7.59 3.42
N GLU A 93 6.20 -6.85 4.51
CA GLU A 93 5.03 -6.76 5.37
C GLU A 93 3.77 -6.25 4.68
N TYR A 94 3.89 -5.56 3.53
CA TYR A 94 2.75 -5.04 2.77
C TYR A 94 2.20 -5.99 1.71
N VAL A 95 2.80 -7.18 1.57
CA VAL A 95 2.32 -8.21 0.64
C VAL A 95 0.96 -8.75 1.11
N ILE A 96 -0.04 -8.74 0.23
CA ILE A 96 -1.36 -9.32 0.51
C ILE A 96 -1.23 -10.84 0.65
N GLN A 97 -1.81 -11.39 1.72
CA GLN A 97 -1.74 -12.82 2.03
C GLN A 97 -3.14 -13.45 2.08
N PHE A 98 -3.23 -14.72 1.72
CA PHE A 98 -4.38 -15.54 2.06
C PHE A 98 -4.30 -15.94 3.54
N VAL A 99 -5.36 -15.68 4.29
CA VAL A 99 -5.44 -15.97 5.72
C VAL A 99 -6.52 -17.02 5.97
N ILE A 100 -6.19 -18.03 6.77
CA ILE A 100 -7.09 -19.13 7.13
C ILE A 100 -7.14 -19.31 8.64
N GLN A 101 -8.21 -19.93 9.14
CA GLN A 101 -8.23 -20.39 10.53
C GLN A 101 -7.21 -21.55 10.70
N PRO A 102 -6.52 -21.66 11.85
CA PRO A 102 -5.52 -22.71 12.07
C PRO A 102 -6.02 -24.13 11.81
N LYS A 103 -7.27 -24.43 12.16
CA LYS A 103 -7.92 -25.74 11.95
C LYS A 103 -8.03 -26.14 10.46
N SER A 104 -7.92 -25.17 9.55
CA SER A 104 -8.08 -25.36 8.11
C SER A 104 -6.75 -25.53 7.38
N LYS A 105 -5.61 -25.58 8.10
CA LYS A 105 -4.26 -25.62 7.52
C LYS A 105 -4.07 -26.73 6.47
N ASN A 106 -4.69 -27.89 6.71
CA ASN A 106 -4.52 -29.07 5.86
C ASN A 106 -5.74 -29.32 4.95
N ASP A 107 -6.64 -28.35 4.77
CA ASP A 107 -7.78 -28.51 3.87
C ASP A 107 -7.30 -28.60 2.41
N PRO A 108 -7.47 -29.74 1.73
CA PRO A 108 -6.95 -29.94 0.38
C PRO A 108 -7.58 -28.97 -0.64
N ARG A 109 -8.77 -28.44 -0.36
CA ARG A 109 -9.44 -27.47 -1.23
C ARG A 109 -8.73 -26.11 -1.18
N LEU A 110 -8.28 -25.69 0.00
CA LEU A 110 -7.56 -24.42 0.19
C LEU A 110 -6.16 -24.50 -0.41
N ILE A 111 -5.47 -25.62 -0.20
CA ILE A 111 -4.15 -25.86 -0.83
C ILE A 111 -4.27 -25.79 -2.36
N LYS A 112 -5.26 -26.49 -2.93
CA LYS A 112 -5.52 -26.45 -4.37
C LYS A 112 -5.90 -25.05 -4.87
N PHE A 113 -6.69 -24.30 -4.11
CA PHE A 113 -7.05 -22.93 -4.47
C PHE A 113 -5.82 -22.01 -4.53
N VAL A 114 -4.95 -22.06 -3.52
CA VAL A 114 -3.72 -21.24 -3.49
C VAL A 114 -2.80 -21.59 -4.65
N ASP A 115 -2.61 -22.88 -4.93
CA ASP A 115 -1.82 -23.34 -6.08
C ASP A 115 -2.36 -22.81 -7.41
N ILE A 116 -3.67 -22.93 -7.65
CA ILE A 116 -4.31 -22.38 -8.86
C ILE A 116 -4.13 -20.86 -8.91
N TYR A 117 -4.33 -20.15 -7.80
CA TYR A 117 -4.18 -18.69 -7.77
C TYR A 117 -2.76 -18.25 -8.13
N GLN A 118 -1.75 -18.98 -7.64
CA GLN A 118 -0.35 -18.64 -7.82
C GLN A 118 0.22 -19.05 -9.19
N HIS A 119 -0.25 -20.15 -9.76
CA HIS A 119 0.39 -20.77 -10.93
C HIS A 119 -0.48 -20.83 -12.19
N SER A 120 -1.76 -20.46 -12.13
CA SER A 120 -2.63 -20.50 -13.32
C SER A 120 -2.37 -19.31 -14.26
N PRO A 121 -2.16 -19.55 -15.57
CA PRO A 121 -2.10 -18.49 -16.57
C PRO A 121 -3.38 -17.63 -16.58
N ALA A 122 -4.55 -18.23 -16.36
CA ALA A 122 -5.82 -17.50 -16.34
C ALA A 122 -5.89 -16.49 -15.19
N VAL A 123 -5.27 -16.80 -14.04
CA VAL A 123 -5.22 -15.87 -12.91
C VAL A 123 -4.20 -14.77 -13.18
N ARG A 124 -3.04 -15.12 -13.75
CA ARG A 124 -2.04 -14.14 -14.18
C ARG A 124 -2.64 -13.13 -15.17
N ASP A 125 -3.30 -13.61 -16.22
CA ASP A 125 -3.94 -12.77 -17.24
C ASP A 125 -5.02 -11.86 -16.64
N ALA A 126 -5.81 -12.37 -15.68
CA ALA A 126 -6.83 -11.59 -15.00
C ALA A 126 -6.22 -10.46 -14.16
N LEU A 127 -5.13 -10.72 -13.44
CA LEU A 127 -4.41 -9.72 -12.65
C LEU A 127 -3.74 -8.68 -13.54
N ASP A 128 -3.07 -9.10 -14.62
CA ASP A 128 -2.44 -8.21 -15.60
C ASP A 128 -3.48 -7.29 -16.24
N LYS A 129 -4.66 -7.81 -16.60
CA LYS A 129 -5.78 -7.02 -17.12
C LYS A 129 -6.32 -6.02 -16.11
N ALA A 130 -6.44 -6.41 -14.83
CA ALA A 130 -7.02 -5.57 -13.79
C ALA A 130 -6.06 -4.46 -13.32
N HIS A 131 -4.77 -4.77 -13.19
CA HIS A 131 -3.81 -3.92 -12.49
C HIS A 131 -2.68 -3.39 -13.39
N GLY A 132 -2.52 -3.94 -14.60
CA GLY A 132 -1.41 -3.59 -15.48
C GLY A 132 -0.07 -3.84 -14.80
N LYS A 133 0.80 -2.83 -14.80
CA LYS A 133 2.13 -2.91 -14.16
C LYS A 133 2.17 -2.44 -12.70
N LEU A 134 1.02 -2.12 -12.10
CA LEU A 134 0.94 -1.53 -10.75
C LEU A 134 0.66 -2.58 -9.66
N TYR A 135 1.06 -3.82 -9.90
CA TYR A 135 1.05 -4.90 -8.92
C TYR A 135 2.26 -5.80 -9.12
N GLN A 136 2.59 -6.56 -8.09
CA GLN A 136 3.53 -7.66 -8.16
C GLN A 136 2.94 -8.87 -7.44
N ALA A 137 3.24 -10.06 -7.97
CA ALA A 137 2.88 -11.31 -7.33
C ALA A 137 3.66 -11.45 -6.01
N GLY A 138 2.93 -11.60 -4.90
CA GLY A 138 3.52 -11.74 -3.56
C GLY A 138 4.20 -13.10 -3.29
N TRP A 139 4.13 -14.01 -4.25
CA TRP A 139 4.65 -15.38 -4.18
C TRP A 139 5.81 -15.62 -5.16
N GLU A 140 6.15 -14.63 -5.98
CA GLU A 140 7.33 -14.66 -6.83
C GLU A 140 8.47 -14.00 -6.02
N GLY A 141 9.54 -14.77 -5.77
CA GLY A 141 10.66 -14.41 -4.89
C GLY A 141 11.50 -13.25 -5.41
#